data_AF-A0A3D5ZMS9-F1
#
_entry.id   AF-A0A3D5ZMS9-F1
#
_cell.length_a   1.000
_cell.length_b   1.000
_cell.length_c   1.000
_cell.angle_alpha   90.00
_cell.angle_beta   90.00
_cell.angle_gamma   90.00
#
_symmetry.space_group_name_H-M   'P 1'
#
loop_
_entity.id
_entity.type
_entity.pdbx_description
1 polymer ?
#
loop_
_entity_poly.entity_id
_entity_poly.type
_entity_poly.pdbx_seq_one_letter_code
_entity_poly.pdbx_strand_id
1 'polypeptide(L)'
;MFFFLCLFHGKNILKIIDLRRKIMYICLMEFEIFFNTDYPGKRKDIRSVKNKTFGTFFCSFATLFAIGFFIVFFMFQNFRWEQKLLGGILLAVGLVGLLLTPFFVLFKKVNEGLDGDVHMVFTKLANGEWNCMTFVNTTPEPVYNDEISLAEFTSRAVVVTLKNGKEVVVPLCLMSDDDKTKLKTVADETRQLRIDQTAKKNK
;
A
#
# COMPACT_ATOMS: atom_id res chain seq x y z
N MET A 1 56.27 -5.95 -24.64
CA MET A 1 55.07 -5.31 -25.26
C MET A 1 53.91 -6.30 -25.26
N PHE A 2 53.39 -6.74 -24.09
CA PHE A 2 52.22 -7.64 -24.01
C PHE A 2 51.57 -7.65 -22.61
N PHE A 3 51.65 -6.52 -21.87
CA PHE A 3 51.11 -6.45 -20.51
C PHE A 3 50.13 -5.29 -20.27
N PHE A 4 49.73 -4.58 -21.32
CA PHE A 4 48.83 -3.42 -21.21
C PHE A 4 47.44 -3.63 -21.82
N LEU A 5 47.16 -4.79 -22.43
CA LEU A 5 45.85 -5.04 -23.07
C LEU A 5 44.79 -5.69 -22.16
N CYS A 6 45.14 -6.23 -20.99
CA CYS A 6 44.16 -6.92 -20.14
C CYS A 6 43.36 -6.01 -19.19
N LEU A 7 43.75 -4.75 -19.00
CA LEU A 7 43.07 -3.84 -18.06
C LEU A 7 41.91 -3.04 -18.67
N PHE A 8 41.82 -2.95 -20.00
CA PHE A 8 40.75 -2.22 -20.66
C PHE A 8 39.47 -3.04 -20.89
N HIS A 9 39.56 -4.37 -20.88
CA HIS A 9 38.37 -5.22 -21.06
C HIS A 9 37.59 -5.47 -19.77
N GLY A 10 38.25 -5.46 -18.60
CA GLY A 10 37.58 -5.73 -17.31
C GLY A 10 36.53 -4.69 -16.91
N LYS A 11 36.75 -3.40 -17.20
CA LYS A 11 35.79 -2.32 -16.87
C LYS A 11 34.52 -2.35 -17.71
N ASN A 12 34.62 -2.76 -18.98
CA ASN A 12 33.46 -2.92 -19.84
C ASN A 12 32.69 -4.20 -19.50
N ILE A 13 33.38 -5.28 -19.12
CA ILE A 13 32.71 -6.50 -18.66
C ILE A 13 31.97 -6.27 -17.35
N LEU A 14 32.53 -5.53 -16.38
CA LEU A 14 31.79 -5.18 -15.16
C LEU A 14 30.59 -4.27 -15.44
N LYS A 15 30.71 -3.27 -16.32
CA LYS A 15 29.56 -2.45 -16.75
C LYS A 15 28.50 -3.28 -17.46
N ILE A 16 28.89 -4.25 -18.29
CA ILE A 16 27.96 -5.14 -19.00
C ILE A 16 27.32 -6.15 -18.03
N ILE A 17 28.04 -6.62 -17.01
CA ILE A 17 27.50 -7.48 -15.95
C ILE A 17 26.56 -6.68 -15.05
N ASP A 18 26.85 -5.42 -14.77
CA ASP A 18 25.99 -4.53 -13.98
C ASP A 18 24.74 -4.10 -14.79
N LEU A 19 24.90 -3.85 -16.10
CA LEU A 19 23.78 -3.65 -17.03
C LEU A 19 22.96 -4.93 -17.20
N ARG A 20 23.60 -6.11 -17.28
CA ARG A 20 22.90 -7.40 -17.30
C ARG A 20 22.26 -7.72 -15.97
N ARG A 21 22.81 -7.31 -14.82
CA ARG A 21 22.17 -7.49 -13.51
C ARG A 21 21.00 -6.51 -13.31
N LYS A 22 21.05 -5.34 -13.94
CA LYS A 22 19.91 -4.39 -14.09
C LYS A 22 18.84 -4.88 -15.07
N ILE A 23 19.22 -5.53 -16.17
CA ILE A 23 18.30 -6.07 -17.20
C ILE A 23 17.77 -7.48 -16.84
N MET A 24 18.47 -8.21 -15.96
CA MET A 24 18.08 -9.53 -15.44
C MET A 24 17.22 -9.43 -14.16
N TYR A 25 16.57 -8.29 -13.95
CA TYR A 25 15.16 -8.31 -13.57
C TYR A 25 14.41 -8.17 -14.88
N ILE A 26 14.02 -9.29 -15.48
CA ILE A 26 13.16 -9.29 -16.67
C ILE A 26 11.86 -8.61 -16.26
N CYS A 27 11.78 -7.31 -16.50
CA CYS A 27 10.58 -6.52 -16.33
C CYS A 27 9.67 -6.91 -17.49
N LEU A 28 8.76 -7.85 -17.21
CA LEU A 28 7.84 -8.39 -18.22
C LEU A 28 6.83 -7.34 -18.69
N MET A 29 6.61 -6.31 -17.86
CA MET A 29 5.74 -5.18 -18.17
C MET A 29 6.15 -4.00 -17.29
N GLU A 30 6.29 -2.84 -17.92
CA GLU A 30 6.58 -1.56 -17.27
C GLU A 30 5.60 -0.52 -17.81
N PHE A 31 5.01 0.25 -16.91
CA PHE A 31 4.26 1.44 -17.30
C PHE A 31 4.44 2.53 -16.25
N GLU A 32 4.20 3.76 -16.68
CA GLU A 32 4.53 4.94 -15.93
C GLU A 32 3.29 5.83 -15.78
N ILE A 33 3.13 6.41 -14.61
CA ILE A 33 2.07 7.38 -14.33
C ILE A 33 2.73 8.67 -13.84
N PHE A 34 2.34 9.78 -14.44
CA PHE A 34 2.81 11.11 -14.08
C PHE A 34 1.64 11.95 -13.59
N PHE A 35 1.79 12.59 -12.43
CA PHE A 35 0.80 13.56 -11.95
C PHE A 35 1.43 14.57 -11.02
N ASN A 36 0.95 15.80 -11.04
CA ASN A 36 1.33 16.79 -10.04
C ASN A 36 0.50 16.58 -8.76
N THR A 37 1.14 16.66 -7.60
CA THR A 37 0.49 16.52 -6.28
C THR A 37 -0.38 17.71 -5.89
N ASP A 38 -0.24 18.88 -6.51
CA ASP A 38 -1.08 20.06 -6.31
C ASP A 38 -2.25 20.11 -7.31
N TYR A 39 -2.99 19.01 -7.40
CA TYR A 39 -4.10 18.89 -8.32
C TYR A 39 -5.44 19.37 -7.72
N PRO A 40 -6.35 19.91 -8.55
CA PRO A 40 -7.67 20.30 -8.10
C PRO A 40 -8.44 19.07 -7.62
N GLY A 41 -8.80 19.04 -6.34
CA GLY A 41 -9.54 17.92 -5.74
C GLY A 41 -8.75 17.10 -4.71
N LYS A 42 -7.43 17.29 -4.59
CA LYS A 42 -6.55 16.59 -3.63
C LYS A 42 -7.16 16.44 -2.23
N ARG A 43 -7.65 17.55 -1.66
CA ARG A 43 -8.25 17.55 -0.31
C ARG A 43 -9.49 16.66 -0.21
N LYS A 44 -10.31 16.60 -1.27
CA LYS A 44 -11.52 15.77 -1.30
C LYS A 44 -11.16 14.30 -1.39
N ASP A 45 -10.12 13.96 -2.14
CA ASP A 45 -9.67 12.58 -2.33
C ASP A 45 -8.99 12.04 -1.07
N ILE A 46 -8.08 12.83 -0.47
CA ILE A 46 -7.48 12.52 0.83
C ILE A 46 -8.57 12.33 1.90
N ARG A 47 -9.57 13.22 1.94
CA ARG A 47 -10.69 13.09 2.88
C ARG A 47 -11.50 11.81 2.63
N SER A 48 -11.73 11.44 1.37
CA SER A 48 -12.44 10.20 1.04
C SER A 48 -11.70 8.97 1.59
N VAL A 49 -10.39 8.90 1.41
CA VAL A 49 -9.53 7.83 1.94
C VAL A 49 -9.54 7.81 3.47
N LYS A 50 -9.41 9.00 4.10
CA LYS A 50 -9.46 9.14 5.56
C LYS A 50 -10.83 8.75 6.14
N ASN A 51 -11.92 9.12 5.49
CA ASN A 51 -13.28 8.78 5.92
C ASN A 51 -13.56 7.29 5.81
N LYS A 52 -13.10 6.64 4.72
CA LYS A 52 -13.19 5.18 4.60
C LYS A 52 -12.44 4.49 5.73
N THR A 53 -11.21 4.93 5.99
CA THR A 53 -10.38 4.44 7.10
C THR A 53 -11.09 4.63 8.44
N PHE A 54 -11.63 5.82 8.69
CA PHE A 54 -12.41 6.15 9.89
C PHE A 54 -13.58 5.20 10.07
N GLY A 55 -14.41 5.02 9.03
CA GLY A 55 -15.58 4.14 9.10
C GLY A 55 -15.21 2.71 9.45
N THR A 56 -14.16 2.17 8.83
CA THR A 56 -13.69 0.80 9.11
C THR A 56 -13.24 0.64 10.57
N PHE A 57 -12.41 1.56 11.08
CA PHE A 57 -11.93 1.50 12.46
C PHE A 57 -13.06 1.74 13.46
N PHE A 58 -13.89 2.76 13.22
CA PHE A 58 -15.02 3.09 14.08
C PHE A 58 -15.99 1.91 14.20
N CYS A 59 -16.40 1.32 13.07
CA CYS A 59 -17.27 0.14 13.08
C CYS A 59 -16.63 -1.06 13.77
N SER A 60 -15.33 -1.29 13.58
CA SER A 60 -14.62 -2.38 14.25
C SER A 60 -14.63 -2.20 15.77
N PHE A 61 -14.25 -1.02 16.28
CA PHE A 61 -14.26 -0.74 17.71
C PHE A 61 -15.67 -0.67 18.31
N ALA A 62 -16.64 -0.14 17.58
CA ALA A 62 -18.06 -0.16 17.98
C ALA A 62 -18.57 -1.60 18.13
N THR A 63 -18.18 -2.50 17.21
CA THR A 63 -18.53 -3.92 17.29
C THR A 63 -17.89 -4.58 18.51
N LEU A 64 -16.60 -4.34 18.76
CA LEU A 64 -15.92 -4.86 19.96
C LEU A 64 -16.58 -4.36 21.25
N PHE A 65 -16.94 -3.06 21.29
CA PHE A 65 -17.65 -2.47 22.41
C PHE A 65 -19.02 -3.12 22.61
N ALA A 66 -19.80 -3.29 21.54
CA ALA A 66 -21.13 -3.90 21.60
C ALA A 66 -21.07 -5.36 22.05
N ILE A 67 -20.10 -6.14 21.56
CA ILE A 67 -19.88 -7.53 21.99
C ILE A 67 -19.49 -7.56 23.47
N GLY A 68 -18.55 -6.72 23.90
CA GLY A 68 -18.14 -6.61 25.31
C GLY A 68 -19.31 -6.24 26.21
N PHE A 69 -20.11 -5.25 25.81
CA PHE A 69 -21.32 -4.83 26.51
C PHE A 69 -22.33 -5.98 26.63
N PHE A 70 -22.60 -6.70 25.55
CA PHE A 70 -23.49 -7.85 25.55
C PHE A 70 -23.02 -8.95 26.53
N ILE A 71 -21.74 -9.31 26.50
CA ILE A 71 -21.17 -10.34 27.38
C ILE A 71 -21.29 -9.94 28.86
N VAL A 72 -20.96 -8.68 29.18
CA VAL A 72 -20.93 -8.20 30.58
C VAL A 72 -22.33 -8.02 31.15
N PHE A 73 -23.26 -7.47 30.37
CA PHE A 73 -24.58 -7.02 30.86
C PHE A 73 -25.76 -7.92 30.48
N PHE A 74 -25.63 -8.86 29.54
CA PHE A 74 -26.76 -9.70 29.14
C PHE A 74 -26.52 -11.19 29.36
N MET A 75 -25.27 -11.64 29.51
CA MET A 75 -24.97 -13.05 29.81
C MET A 75 -24.78 -13.32 31.32
N PHE A 76 -25.83 -13.04 32.10
CA PHE A 76 -25.78 -13.03 33.56
C PHE A 76 -25.71 -14.42 34.24
N GLN A 77 -26.18 -15.51 33.62
CA GLN A 77 -26.47 -16.76 34.36
C GLN A 77 -25.53 -17.96 34.13
N ASN A 78 -24.80 -18.09 33.02
CA ASN A 78 -24.09 -19.36 32.67
C ASN A 78 -22.59 -19.23 32.38
N PHE A 79 -21.96 -18.08 32.66
CA PHE A 79 -20.61 -17.80 32.19
C PHE A 79 -19.57 -17.78 33.32
N ARG A 80 -18.40 -18.40 33.06
CA ARG A 80 -17.25 -18.45 33.97
C ARG A 80 -16.65 -17.04 34.11
N TRP A 81 -15.99 -16.78 35.24
CA TRP A 81 -15.39 -15.46 35.52
C TRP A 81 -14.44 -14.98 34.39
N GLU A 82 -13.72 -15.92 33.77
CA GLU A 82 -12.81 -15.70 32.63
C GLU A 82 -13.49 -15.00 31.45
N GLN A 83 -14.76 -15.35 31.19
CA GLN A 83 -15.51 -14.80 30.06
C GLN A 83 -16.06 -13.40 30.37
N LYS A 84 -16.38 -13.12 31.64
CA LYS A 84 -16.72 -11.77 32.10
C LYS A 84 -15.49 -10.85 32.04
N LEU A 85 -14.32 -11.35 32.40
CA LEU A 85 -13.05 -10.64 32.22
C LEU A 85 -12.81 -10.31 30.74
N LEU A 86 -12.98 -11.30 29.85
CA LEU A 86 -12.85 -11.07 28.40
C LEU A 86 -13.84 -10.01 27.90
N GLY A 87 -15.10 -10.08 28.32
CA GLY A 87 -16.12 -9.07 28.01
C GLY A 87 -15.70 -7.68 28.46
N GLY A 88 -15.18 -7.54 29.69
CA GLY A 88 -14.65 -6.28 30.22
C GLY A 88 -13.47 -5.74 29.41
N ILE A 89 -12.53 -6.61 28.99
CA ILE A 89 -11.40 -6.25 28.13
C ILE A 89 -11.90 -5.74 26.78
N LEU A 90 -12.83 -6.45 26.13
CA LEU A 90 -13.42 -6.04 24.85
C LEU A 90 -14.12 -4.69 24.94
N LEU A 91 -14.84 -4.46 26.04
CA LEU A 91 -15.55 -3.21 26.31
C LEU A 91 -14.55 -2.04 26.48
N ALA A 92 -13.49 -2.24 27.28
CA ALA A 92 -12.44 -1.25 27.47
C ALA A 92 -11.69 -0.94 26.17
N VAL A 93 -11.27 -1.97 25.41
CA VAL A 93 -10.57 -1.81 24.12
C VAL A 93 -11.48 -1.13 23.09
N GLY A 94 -12.75 -1.53 23.01
CA GLY A 94 -13.73 -0.91 22.14
C GLY A 94 -13.93 0.58 22.46
N LEU A 95 -14.08 0.92 23.75
CA LEU A 95 -14.27 2.31 24.18
C LEU A 95 -13.03 3.17 23.92
N VAL A 96 -11.85 2.70 24.32
CA VAL A 96 -10.57 3.39 24.07
C VAL A 96 -10.35 3.56 22.56
N GLY A 97 -10.60 2.51 21.78
CA GLY A 97 -10.49 2.54 20.33
C GLY A 97 -11.43 3.56 19.69
N LEU A 98 -12.70 3.62 20.11
CA LEU A 98 -13.67 4.63 19.63
C LEU A 98 -13.21 6.06 19.90
N LEU A 99 -12.68 6.31 21.11
CA LEU A 99 -12.17 7.64 21.50
C LEU A 99 -10.91 8.02 20.72
N LEU A 100 -10.03 7.05 20.43
CA LEU A 100 -8.78 7.29 19.71
C LEU A 100 -8.93 7.31 18.18
N THR A 101 -9.98 6.69 17.63
CA THR A 101 -10.25 6.63 16.17
C THR A 101 -10.16 8.00 15.46
N PRO A 102 -10.78 9.10 15.94
CA PRO A 102 -10.65 10.40 15.28
C PRO A 102 -9.19 10.89 15.22
N PHE A 103 -8.39 10.65 16.26
CA PHE A 103 -6.99 11.06 16.31
C PHE A 103 -6.15 10.28 15.30
N PHE A 104 -6.30 8.94 15.25
CA PHE A 104 -5.57 8.12 14.27
C PHE A 104 -5.80 8.58 12.82
N VAL A 105 -7.03 8.97 12.49
CA VAL A 105 -7.39 9.40 11.13
C VAL A 105 -6.88 10.81 10.84
N LEU A 106 -6.91 11.71 11.82
CA LEU A 106 -6.36 13.06 11.68
C LEU A 106 -4.85 13.00 11.41
N PHE A 107 -4.12 12.20 12.19
CA PHE A 107 -2.67 12.06 12.08
C PHE A 107 -2.20 11.12 10.96
N LYS A 108 -3.10 10.36 10.32
CA LYS A 108 -2.73 9.57 9.13
C LYS A 108 -2.17 10.50 8.05
N LYS A 109 -0.87 10.36 7.78
CA LYS A 109 -0.22 11.02 6.66
C LYS A 109 -0.51 10.24 5.39
N VAL A 110 -0.87 10.96 4.33
CA VAL A 110 -1.15 10.41 3.01
C VAL A 110 -0.17 11.08 2.06
N ASN A 111 0.48 10.31 1.18
CA ASN A 111 1.50 10.82 0.26
C ASN A 111 2.67 11.51 0.97
N GLU A 112 3.19 10.91 2.06
CA GLU A 112 4.22 11.52 2.89
C GLU A 112 5.54 11.71 2.15
N GLY A 113 5.95 12.96 1.91
CA GLY A 113 7.17 13.27 1.17
C GLY A 113 6.98 13.29 -0.35
N LEU A 114 5.74 13.24 -0.84
CA LEU A 114 5.40 13.46 -2.24
C LEU A 114 4.84 14.87 -2.44
N ASP A 115 5.72 15.85 -2.64
CA ASP A 115 5.38 17.24 -2.94
C ASP A 115 5.99 17.69 -4.27
N GLY A 116 5.15 18.15 -5.19
CA GLY A 116 5.50 18.51 -6.57
C GLY A 116 5.05 17.48 -7.62
N ASP A 117 5.82 17.34 -8.69
CA ASP A 117 5.52 16.42 -9.79
C ASP A 117 5.91 14.99 -9.41
N VAL A 118 4.96 14.07 -9.43
CA VAL A 118 5.18 12.67 -9.05
C VAL A 118 5.26 11.83 -10.30
N HIS A 119 6.30 11.01 -10.38
CA HIS A 119 6.49 10.00 -11.39
C HIS A 119 6.49 8.62 -10.72
N MET A 120 5.54 7.78 -11.11
CA MET A 120 5.41 6.43 -10.59
C MET A 120 5.72 5.43 -11.70
N VAL A 121 6.67 4.54 -11.45
CA VAL A 121 7.05 3.45 -12.33
C VAL A 121 6.56 2.15 -11.72
N PHE A 122 5.74 1.42 -12.47
CA PHE A 122 5.18 0.14 -12.08
C PHE A 122 5.87 -0.97 -12.85
N THR A 123 6.44 -1.93 -12.14
CA THR A 123 7.29 -2.94 -12.74
C THR A 123 6.88 -4.32 -12.26
N LYS A 124 6.60 -5.24 -13.19
CA LYS A 124 6.34 -6.64 -12.83
C LYS A 124 7.65 -7.38 -12.62
N LEU A 125 7.86 -7.90 -11.41
CA LEU A 125 9.02 -8.68 -11.02
C LEU A 125 8.92 -10.13 -11.53
N ALA A 126 10.06 -10.81 -11.62
CA ALA A 126 10.14 -12.20 -12.09
C ALA A 126 9.40 -13.20 -11.17
N ASN A 127 9.19 -12.86 -9.90
CA ASN A 127 8.40 -13.65 -8.94
C ASN A 127 6.88 -13.49 -9.15
N GLY A 128 6.45 -12.67 -10.13
CA GLY A 128 5.05 -12.35 -10.41
C GLY A 128 4.49 -11.20 -9.57
N GLU A 129 5.23 -10.69 -8.58
CA GLU A 129 4.81 -9.54 -7.79
C GLU A 129 5.03 -8.22 -8.55
N TRP A 130 4.27 -7.20 -8.18
CA TRP A 130 4.43 -5.85 -8.74
C TRP A 130 5.27 -5.00 -7.80
N ASN A 131 6.23 -4.28 -8.34
CA ASN A 131 7.00 -3.25 -7.65
C ASN A 131 6.52 -1.86 -8.07
N CYS A 132 6.60 -0.90 -7.15
CA CYS A 132 6.33 0.50 -7.43
C CYS A 132 7.51 1.35 -6.99
N MET A 133 8.09 2.07 -7.96
CA MET A 133 9.06 3.13 -7.69
C MET A 133 8.38 4.48 -7.84
N THR A 134 8.48 5.33 -6.82
CA THR A 134 7.90 6.68 -6.82
C THR A 134 9.01 7.71 -6.73
N PHE A 135 9.10 8.59 -7.72
CA PHE A 135 10.02 9.71 -7.80
C PHE A 135 9.24 11.01 -7.64
N VAL A 136 9.91 12.03 -7.09
CA VAL A 136 9.31 13.35 -6.84
C VAL A 136 10.19 14.41 -7.49
N ASN A 137 9.60 15.23 -8.33
CA ASN A 137 10.29 16.17 -9.19
C ASN A 137 11.37 15.45 -10.01
N THR A 138 12.51 16.11 -10.21
CA THR A 138 13.67 15.57 -10.93
C THR A 138 14.67 14.88 -9.99
N THR A 139 14.26 14.35 -8.84
CA THR A 139 15.18 13.63 -7.96
C THR A 139 15.63 12.31 -8.57
N PRO A 140 16.95 12.00 -8.57
CA PRO A 140 17.47 10.77 -9.15
C PRO A 140 17.16 9.53 -8.31
N GLU A 141 16.83 9.70 -7.03
CA GLU A 141 16.52 8.59 -6.12
C GLU A 141 15.00 8.49 -5.90
N PRO A 142 14.45 7.27 -5.89
CA PRO A 142 13.04 7.06 -5.61
C PRO A 142 12.74 7.32 -4.13
N VAL A 143 11.72 8.11 -3.85
CA VAL A 143 11.19 8.33 -2.49
C VAL A 143 10.64 7.03 -1.93
N TYR A 144 9.99 6.23 -2.77
CA TYR A 144 9.53 4.88 -2.44
C TYR A 144 10.00 3.90 -3.51
N ASN A 145 10.48 2.72 -3.09
CA ASN A 145 10.80 1.60 -3.97
C ASN A 145 10.47 0.33 -3.19
N ASP A 146 9.27 -0.21 -3.40
CA ASP A 146 8.79 -1.37 -2.65
C ASP A 146 7.67 -2.10 -3.39
N GLU A 147 7.50 -3.37 -3.05
CA GLU A 147 6.49 -4.24 -3.63
C GLU A 147 5.08 -3.77 -3.25
N ILE A 148 4.17 -3.84 -4.21
CA ILE A 148 2.78 -3.47 -4.04
C ILE A 148 2.10 -4.56 -3.22
N SER A 149 1.56 -4.15 -2.08
CA SER A 149 0.79 -5.02 -1.20
C SER A 149 -0.66 -5.14 -1.64
N LEU A 150 -1.26 -4.00 -1.98
CA LEU A 150 -2.65 -3.89 -2.43
C LEU A 150 -2.80 -2.62 -3.26
N ALA A 151 -3.54 -2.69 -4.37
CA ALA A 151 -4.04 -1.51 -5.06
C ALA A 151 -5.57 -1.52 -5.01
N GLU A 152 -6.17 -0.45 -4.51
CA GLU A 152 -7.62 -0.36 -4.34
C GLU A 152 -8.20 0.86 -5.06
N PHE A 153 -9.17 0.60 -5.94
CA PHE A 153 -9.91 1.64 -6.63
C PHE A 153 -11.01 2.19 -5.74
N THR A 154 -11.00 3.51 -5.55
CA THR A 154 -12.14 4.26 -5.00
C THR A 154 -12.84 5.01 -6.14
N SER A 155 -13.95 5.69 -5.85
CA SER A 155 -14.67 6.47 -6.85
C SER A 155 -13.88 7.66 -7.42
N ARG A 156 -12.79 8.09 -6.78
CA ARG A 156 -12.02 9.28 -7.18
C ARG A 156 -10.52 9.06 -7.32
N ALA A 157 -9.97 8.07 -6.64
CA ALA A 157 -8.54 7.81 -6.62
C ALA A 157 -8.24 6.32 -6.51
N VAL A 158 -7.03 5.93 -6.87
CA VAL A 158 -6.48 4.61 -6.55
C VAL A 158 -5.54 4.75 -5.37
N VAL A 159 -5.69 3.89 -4.38
CA VAL A 159 -4.79 3.80 -3.23
C VAL A 159 -3.87 2.62 -3.46
N VAL A 160 -2.58 2.90 -3.68
CA VAL A 160 -1.53 1.89 -3.82
C VAL A 160 -0.82 1.77 -2.47
N THR A 161 -1.03 0.64 -1.79
CA THR A 161 -0.39 0.31 -0.52
C THR A 161 0.83 -0.56 -0.79
N LEU A 162 2.00 -0.09 -0.35
CA LEU A 162 3.27 -0.81 -0.44
C LEU A 162 3.45 -1.79 0.73
N LYS A 163 4.36 -2.76 0.62
CA LYS A 163 4.64 -3.74 1.70
C LYS A 163 5.13 -3.08 2.99
N ASN A 164 5.87 -1.98 2.89
CA ASN A 164 6.28 -1.15 4.03
C ASN A 164 5.12 -0.39 4.72
N GLY A 165 3.89 -0.53 4.24
CA GLY A 165 2.69 0.09 4.82
C GLY A 165 2.45 1.54 4.38
N LYS A 166 3.30 2.10 3.52
CA LYS A 166 3.05 3.42 2.94
C LYS A 166 1.96 3.34 1.88
N GLU A 167 1.11 4.37 1.85
CA GLU A 167 0.00 4.49 0.91
C GLU A 167 0.26 5.68 -0.04
N VAL A 168 0.18 5.41 -1.35
CA VAL A 168 0.22 6.41 -2.41
C VAL A 168 -1.16 6.55 -3.02
N VAL A 169 -1.71 7.76 -2.98
CA VAL A 169 -3.02 8.09 -3.55
C VAL A 169 -2.81 8.74 -4.91
N VAL A 170 -3.24 8.03 -5.95
CA VAL A 170 -3.16 8.44 -7.35
C VAL A 170 -4.54 8.90 -7.83
N PRO A 171 -4.72 10.15 -8.28
CA PRO A 171 -6.02 10.68 -8.67
C PRO A 171 -6.50 10.12 -10.01
N LEU A 172 -7.70 9.54 -10.06
CA LEU A 172 -8.27 9.00 -11.30
C LEU A 172 -8.62 10.08 -12.32
N CYS A 173 -8.89 11.31 -11.87
CA CYS A 173 -9.25 12.43 -12.75
C CYS A 173 -8.10 12.92 -13.64
N LEU A 174 -6.84 12.61 -13.28
CA LEU A 174 -5.66 12.98 -14.05
C LEU A 174 -5.12 11.86 -14.93
N MET A 175 -5.65 10.64 -14.77
CA MET A 175 -5.17 9.47 -15.51
C MET A 175 -5.89 9.32 -16.85
N SER A 176 -5.14 8.91 -17.87
CA SER A 176 -5.73 8.44 -19.12
C SER A 176 -6.51 7.13 -18.88
N ASP A 177 -7.47 6.82 -19.75
CA ASP A 177 -8.24 5.57 -19.62
C ASP A 177 -7.37 4.31 -19.85
N ASP A 178 -6.28 4.44 -20.61
CA ASP A 178 -5.27 3.39 -20.76
C ASP A 178 -4.52 3.14 -19.45
N ASP A 179 -4.06 4.20 -18.78
CA ASP A 179 -3.37 4.09 -17.48
C ASP A 179 -4.30 3.52 -16.40
N LYS A 180 -5.58 3.90 -16.40
CA LYS A 180 -6.59 3.32 -15.50
C LYS A 180 -6.74 1.82 -15.74
N THR A 181 -6.76 1.40 -16.99
CA THR A 181 -6.91 -0.01 -17.37
C THR A 181 -5.67 -0.81 -16.95
N LYS A 182 -4.47 -0.28 -17.19
CA LYS A 182 -3.21 -0.89 -16.74
C LYS A 182 -3.16 -1.03 -15.22
N LEU A 183 -3.49 0.05 -14.48
CA LEU A 183 -3.50 0.03 -13.02
C LEU A 183 -4.59 -0.89 -12.46
N LYS A 184 -5.70 -1.07 -13.18
CA LYS A 184 -6.74 -2.04 -12.84
C LYS A 184 -6.22 -3.47 -12.96
N THR A 185 -5.49 -3.78 -14.03
CA THR A 185 -4.81 -5.07 -14.17
C THR A 185 -3.86 -5.33 -13.00
N VAL A 186 -3.06 -4.32 -12.58
CA VAL A 186 -2.20 -4.43 -11.39
C VAL A 186 -3.02 -4.74 -10.13
N ALA A 187 -4.14 -4.05 -9.92
CA ALA A 187 -5.00 -4.28 -8.77
C ALA A 187 -5.61 -5.69 -8.76
N ASP A 188 -6.09 -6.17 -9.91
CA ASP A 188 -6.69 -7.50 -10.04
C ASP A 188 -5.64 -8.60 -9.84
N GLU A 189 -4.46 -8.48 -10.48
CA GLU A 189 -3.36 -9.44 -10.34
C GLU A 189 -2.81 -9.49 -8.90
N THR A 190 -2.56 -8.33 -8.27
CA THR A 190 -2.08 -8.29 -6.87
C THR A 190 -3.09 -8.90 -5.91
N ARG A 191 -4.39 -8.65 -6.12
CA ARG A 191 -5.46 -9.28 -5.33
C ARG A 191 -5.47 -10.79 -5.49
N GLN A 192 -5.38 -11.28 -6.73
CA GLN A 192 -5.44 -12.70 -7.03
C GLN A 192 -4.23 -13.45 -6.46
N LEU A 193 -3.03 -12.89 -6.59
CA LEU A 193 -1.81 -13.43 -5.97
C LEU A 193 -1.96 -13.58 -4.45
N ARG A 194 -2.57 -12.62 -3.76
CA ARG A 194 -2.77 -12.68 -2.31
C ARG A 194 -3.79 -13.75 -1.91
N ILE A 195 -4.83 -13.96 -2.71
CA ILE A 195 -5.80 -15.04 -2.51
C ILE A 195 -5.10 -16.40 -2.64
N ASP A 196 -4.31 -16.58 -3.70
CA ASP A 196 -3.60 -17.83 -3.97
C ASP A 196 -2.56 -18.16 -2.89
N GLN A 197 -1.81 -17.15 -2.42
CA GLN A 197 -0.88 -17.31 -1.31
C GLN A 197 -1.59 -17.76 -0.02
N THR A 198 -2.75 -17.17 0.27
CA THR A 198 -3.57 -17.54 1.44
C THR A 198 -4.13 -18.96 1.31
N ALA A 199 -4.61 -19.34 0.12
CA ALA A 199 -5.12 -20.67 -0.16
C ALA A 199 -4.05 -21.76 -0.05
N LYS A 200 -2.82 -21.48 -0.49
CA LYS A 200 -1.67 -22.41 -0.36
C LYS A 200 -1.22 -22.59 1.09
N LYS A 201 -1.27 -21.54 1.91
CA LYS A 201 -0.88 -21.59 3.33
C LYS A 201 -1.86 -22.41 4.19
N ASN A 202 -3.12 -22.50 3.76
CA ASN A 202 -4.19 -23.21 4.48
C ASN A 202 -4.37 -24.66 4.01
N LYS A 203 -3.54 -25.15 3.08
CA LYS A 203 -3.44 -26.56 2.69
C LYS A 203 -2.26 -27.22 3.39
#